data_AF-A0A9X5B3N0-F1
#
_entry.id   AF-A0A9X5B3N0-F1
#
_cell.length_a   1.000
_cell.length_b   1.000
_cell.length_c   1.000
_cell.angle_alpha   90.00
_cell.angle_beta   90.00
_cell.angle_gamma   90.00
#
_symmetry.space_group_name_H-M   'P 1'
#
loop_
_entity.id
_entity.type
_entity.pdbx_description
1 polymer ?
#
loop_
_entity_poly.entity_id
_entity_poly.type
_entity_poly.pdbx_seq_one_letter_code
_entity_poly.pdbx_strand_id
1 'polypeptide(L)'
;MTQKNRSNEQFQPPVWLRNPHLQTVWPTLFRRIDFVPDAAERLETPDNDFLDLDWYQRGNGRLLVLSHGLEGYSRRPYMLGMVQAALACGWDVLAWNFRSCSGEMNRQPCFYHSGSSDDLSLVVERALAESPAYDSIALGGFSMGGNVTLVYLGERGASLDPRIRGAAVFSVPCDLAGSARELAKPGNRFYMSRFMDELRVKIRAKHELYPDLIPLEGLDRMKTFAEYDDQYTAPLHGFRDAEDYWYRCSSTRFLGGVRVPALIVNAADDPFLTPGSYPHAEVMDNHRIRLEVPRYGGHVGFVGDERNGQYWSEWRAMRFLESLD
;
A
#
# COMPACT_ATOMS: atom_id res chain seq x y z
N MET A 1 -11.79 29.02 -9.93
CA MET A 1 -12.72 27.96 -9.46
C MET A 1 -13.44 28.44 -8.20
N THR A 2 -14.76 28.60 -8.27
CA THR A 2 -15.60 29.18 -7.20
C THR A 2 -15.80 28.21 -6.03
N GLN A 3 -15.96 28.76 -4.82
CA GLN A 3 -16.16 28.06 -3.54
C GLN A 3 -17.22 26.93 -3.55
N LYS A 4 -18.20 26.98 -4.46
CA LYS A 4 -19.22 25.93 -4.68
C LYS A 4 -18.69 24.61 -5.25
N ASN A 5 -17.51 24.57 -5.88
CA ASN A 5 -16.94 23.32 -6.40
C ASN A 5 -16.13 22.53 -5.36
N ARG A 6 -15.71 23.14 -4.24
CA ARG A 6 -14.92 22.43 -3.21
C ARG A 6 -15.75 21.48 -2.36
N SER A 7 -17.08 21.65 -2.27
CA SER A 7 -17.94 20.80 -1.44
C SER A 7 -18.20 19.42 -2.05
N ASN A 8 -17.98 19.24 -3.36
CA ASN A 8 -18.22 17.97 -4.07
C ASN A 8 -16.98 17.06 -4.12
N GLU A 9 -15.83 17.50 -3.60
CA GLU A 9 -14.61 16.70 -3.54
C GLU A 9 -14.38 16.07 -2.16
N GLN A 10 -14.99 16.63 -1.10
CA GLN A 10 -14.83 16.11 0.25
C GLN A 10 -15.65 14.83 0.44
N PHE A 11 -14.98 13.76 0.81
CA PHE A 11 -15.61 12.49 1.14
C PHE A 11 -16.62 12.63 2.28
N GLN A 12 -17.82 12.09 2.07
CA GLN A 12 -18.90 12.03 3.06
C GLN A 12 -19.51 10.62 3.07
N PRO A 13 -19.21 9.79 4.09
CA PRO A 13 -19.85 8.49 4.20
C PRO A 13 -21.29 8.63 4.72
N PRO A 14 -22.14 7.61 4.50
CA PRO A 14 -23.42 7.45 5.14
C PRO A 14 -23.27 7.60 6.66
N VAL A 15 -24.27 8.19 7.31
CA VAL A 15 -24.19 8.52 8.74
C VAL A 15 -23.84 7.31 9.61
N TRP A 16 -24.35 6.14 9.25
CA TRP A 16 -24.10 4.87 9.95
C TRP A 16 -22.68 4.31 9.74
N LEU A 17 -21.94 4.79 8.73
CA LEU A 17 -20.55 4.48 8.43
C LEU A 17 -19.56 5.57 8.89
N ARG A 18 -19.99 6.52 9.72
CA ARG A 18 -19.11 7.52 10.36
C ARG A 18 -18.36 6.99 11.58
N ASN A 19 -18.45 5.69 11.85
CA ASN A 19 -17.63 5.03 12.85
C ASN A 19 -16.34 4.50 12.19
N PRO A 20 -15.17 4.80 12.73
CA PRO A 20 -13.90 4.48 12.09
C PRO A 20 -13.70 2.98 11.85
N HIS A 21 -14.09 2.14 12.82
CA HIS A 21 -13.93 0.69 12.70
C HIS A 21 -14.96 0.07 11.75
N LEU A 22 -16.22 0.53 11.77
CA LEU A 22 -17.21 0.07 10.78
C LEU A 22 -16.75 0.42 9.37
N GLN A 23 -16.19 1.62 9.19
CA GLN A 23 -15.71 2.06 7.90
C GLN A 23 -14.49 1.27 7.40
N THR A 24 -13.60 0.86 8.30
CA THR A 24 -12.48 -0.05 8.01
C THR A 24 -12.94 -1.46 7.65
N VAL A 25 -13.90 -2.02 8.39
CA VAL A 25 -14.27 -3.45 8.28
C VAL A 25 -15.29 -3.70 7.18
N TRP A 26 -16.18 -2.74 6.90
CA TRP A 26 -17.27 -2.90 5.94
C TRP A 26 -16.83 -3.37 4.55
N PRO A 27 -15.83 -2.76 3.88
CA PRO A 27 -15.39 -3.21 2.56
C PRO A 27 -14.92 -4.66 2.58
N THR A 28 -14.19 -5.07 3.62
CA THR A 28 -13.65 -6.43 3.72
C THR A 28 -14.73 -7.49 3.81
N LEU A 29 -15.86 -7.20 4.47
CA LEU A 29 -16.93 -8.16 4.69
C LEU A 29 -17.98 -8.17 3.56
N PHE A 30 -18.28 -7.00 2.99
CA PHE A 30 -19.46 -6.85 2.13
C PHE A 30 -19.13 -6.51 0.69
N ARG A 31 -17.96 -5.93 0.41
CA ARG A 31 -17.61 -5.56 -0.96
C ARG A 31 -17.20 -6.79 -1.74
N ARG A 32 -17.89 -7.04 -2.85
CA ARG A 32 -17.58 -8.11 -3.80
C ARG A 32 -17.30 -7.51 -5.16
N ILE A 33 -16.11 -7.78 -5.67
CA ILE A 33 -15.71 -7.41 -7.01
C ILE A 33 -15.16 -8.68 -7.63
N ASP A 34 -15.81 -9.13 -8.70
CA ASP A 34 -15.37 -10.27 -9.47
C ASP A 34 -14.68 -9.75 -10.72
N PHE A 35 -13.35 -9.84 -10.71
CA PHE A 35 -12.51 -9.40 -11.80
C PHE A 35 -11.26 -10.27 -11.82
N VAL A 36 -10.94 -10.83 -12.99
CA VAL A 36 -9.86 -11.81 -13.17
C VAL A 36 -8.77 -11.16 -14.02
N PRO A 37 -7.48 -11.36 -13.70
CA PRO A 37 -6.39 -10.86 -14.53
C PRO A 37 -6.42 -11.47 -15.93
N ASP A 38 -6.03 -10.67 -16.92
CA ASP A 38 -5.86 -11.13 -18.30
C ASP A 38 -4.63 -12.05 -18.41
N ALA A 39 -3.60 -11.79 -17.60
CA ALA A 39 -2.42 -12.65 -17.47
C ALA A 39 -1.84 -12.61 -16.05
N ALA A 40 -1.32 -13.75 -15.60
CA ALA A 40 -0.48 -13.84 -14.41
C ALA A 40 0.97 -14.07 -14.85
N GLU A 41 1.91 -13.38 -14.23
CA GLU A 41 3.33 -13.46 -14.52
C GLU A 41 4.13 -13.68 -13.24
N ARG A 42 5.15 -14.54 -13.29
CA ARG A 42 6.15 -14.66 -12.22
C ARG A 42 7.42 -13.93 -12.65
N LEU A 43 7.78 -12.90 -11.88
CA LEU A 43 9.02 -12.15 -12.04
C LEU A 43 10.06 -12.69 -11.06
N GLU A 44 11.11 -13.32 -11.59
CA GLU A 44 12.25 -13.79 -10.80
C GLU A 44 13.05 -12.60 -10.26
N THR A 45 13.45 -12.65 -9.00
CA THR A 45 14.23 -11.60 -8.35
C THR A 45 15.74 -11.92 -8.39
N PRO A 46 16.64 -10.91 -8.32
CA PRO A 46 18.08 -11.13 -8.34
C PRO A 46 18.61 -12.02 -7.20
N ASP A 47 17.91 -12.06 -6.08
CA ASP A 47 18.22 -12.92 -4.94
C ASP A 47 17.62 -14.33 -5.06
N ASN A 48 17.26 -14.78 -6.26
CA ASN A 48 16.71 -16.12 -6.52
C ASN A 48 15.39 -16.36 -5.77
N ASP A 49 14.59 -15.33 -5.62
CA ASP A 49 13.20 -15.38 -5.16
C ASP A 49 12.25 -15.03 -6.32
N PHE A 50 10.99 -14.74 -6.03
CA PHE A 50 10.03 -14.32 -7.03
C PHE A 50 9.00 -13.30 -6.51
N LEU A 51 8.43 -12.55 -7.43
CA LEU A 51 7.24 -11.71 -7.27
C LEU A 51 6.19 -12.15 -8.29
N ASP A 52 4.95 -12.32 -7.86
CA ASP A 52 3.85 -12.67 -8.78
C ASP A 52 3.03 -11.44 -9.13
N LEU A 53 2.80 -11.25 -10.43
CA LEU A 53 2.16 -10.10 -11.03
C LEU A 53 0.84 -10.50 -11.69
N ASP A 54 -0.17 -9.66 -11.52
CA ASP A 54 -1.46 -9.76 -12.20
C ASP A 54 -1.64 -8.58 -13.15
N TRP A 55 -1.74 -8.89 -14.44
CA TRP A 55 -1.94 -7.92 -15.51
C TRP A 55 -3.42 -7.80 -15.86
N TYR A 56 -3.89 -6.56 -16.00
CA TYR A 56 -5.21 -6.22 -16.53
C TYR A 56 -5.03 -5.21 -17.67
N GLN A 57 -5.17 -5.68 -18.90
CA GLN A 57 -4.76 -4.96 -20.10
C GLN A 57 -5.91 -4.81 -21.08
N ARG A 58 -6.14 -3.57 -21.54
CA ARG A 58 -7.08 -3.23 -22.60
C ARG A 58 -6.39 -2.57 -23.80
N GLY A 59 -5.06 -2.59 -23.83
CA GLY A 59 -4.26 -1.97 -24.89
C GLY A 59 -4.18 -0.45 -24.75
N ASN A 60 -4.28 0.07 -23.52
CA ASN A 60 -4.11 1.50 -23.27
C ASN A 60 -2.63 1.87 -23.21
N GLY A 61 -2.30 3.11 -23.60
CA GLY A 61 -0.93 3.64 -23.49
C GLY A 61 -0.46 3.96 -22.06
N ARG A 62 -1.33 3.78 -21.06
CA ARG A 62 -1.12 4.20 -19.67
C ARG A 62 -1.21 3.00 -18.74
N LEU A 63 -0.33 2.95 -17.74
CA LEU A 63 -0.28 1.85 -16.78
C LEU A 63 -0.30 2.34 -15.33
N LEU A 64 -1.15 1.75 -14.51
CA LEU A 64 -1.15 1.92 -13.06
C LEU A 64 -0.51 0.69 -12.40
N VAL A 65 0.62 0.87 -11.71
CA VAL A 65 1.25 -0.17 -10.89
C VAL A 65 0.68 -0.10 -9.47
N LEU A 66 0.08 -1.18 -8.98
CA LEU A 66 -0.66 -1.21 -7.70
C LEU A 66 0.01 -2.07 -6.62
N SER A 67 0.29 -1.45 -5.47
CA SER A 67 0.87 -2.08 -4.28
C SER A 67 -0.18 -2.28 -3.17
N HIS A 68 -0.36 -3.52 -2.70
CA HIS A 68 -1.35 -3.85 -1.67
C HIS A 68 -0.86 -3.53 -0.24
N GLY A 69 -1.74 -3.65 0.76
CA GLY A 69 -1.40 -3.47 2.19
C GLY A 69 -0.79 -4.71 2.85
N LEU A 70 -0.44 -4.60 4.14
CA LEU A 70 0.05 -5.71 4.97
C LEU A 70 -0.91 -6.92 4.90
N GLU A 71 -0.35 -8.12 4.65
CA GLU A 71 -1.08 -9.39 4.50
C GLU A 71 -2.24 -9.34 3.47
N GLY A 72 -2.13 -8.41 2.52
CA GLY A 72 -2.99 -8.28 1.35
C GLY A 72 -2.58 -9.18 0.19
N TYR A 73 -3.22 -8.99 -0.96
CA TYR A 73 -2.81 -9.54 -2.27
C TYR A 73 -3.53 -8.76 -3.39
N SER A 74 -3.08 -8.94 -4.63
CA SER A 74 -3.51 -8.20 -5.83
C SER A 74 -5.02 -8.26 -6.12
N ARG A 75 -5.73 -9.30 -5.66
CA ARG A 75 -7.16 -9.53 -5.94
C ARG A 75 -8.06 -9.31 -4.73
N ARG A 76 -7.59 -8.59 -3.70
CA ARG A 76 -8.45 -8.10 -2.60
C ARG A 76 -9.48 -7.09 -3.15
N PRO A 77 -10.69 -6.97 -2.57
CA PRO A 77 -11.73 -6.09 -3.09
C PRO A 77 -11.30 -4.62 -3.29
N TYR A 78 -10.48 -4.05 -2.40
CA TYR A 78 -9.99 -2.67 -2.57
C TYR A 78 -8.99 -2.53 -3.73
N MET A 79 -8.20 -3.57 -4.00
CA MET A 79 -7.29 -3.60 -5.15
C MET A 79 -8.09 -3.73 -6.43
N LEU A 80 -9.04 -4.68 -6.49
CA LEU A 80 -9.88 -4.90 -7.68
C LEU A 80 -10.79 -3.70 -7.98
N GLY A 81 -11.25 -2.98 -6.95
CA GLY A 81 -11.99 -1.73 -7.15
C GLY A 81 -11.15 -0.65 -7.81
N MET A 82 -9.88 -0.51 -7.41
CA MET A 82 -8.94 0.38 -8.08
C MET A 82 -8.62 -0.09 -9.50
N VAL A 83 -8.46 -1.40 -9.71
CA VAL A 83 -8.28 -1.99 -11.05
C VAL A 83 -9.45 -1.59 -11.96
N GLN A 84 -10.69 -1.80 -11.51
CA GLN A 84 -11.88 -1.45 -12.29
C GLN A 84 -11.97 0.05 -12.59
N ALA A 85 -11.66 0.90 -11.62
CA ALA A 85 -11.68 2.34 -11.82
C ALA A 85 -10.61 2.83 -12.80
N ALA A 86 -9.40 2.27 -12.71
CA ALA A 86 -8.30 2.59 -13.62
C ALA A 86 -8.64 2.19 -15.07
N LEU A 87 -9.15 0.97 -15.27
CA LEU A 87 -9.57 0.49 -16.60
C LEU A 87 -10.70 1.34 -17.19
N ALA A 88 -11.66 1.76 -16.37
CA ALA A 88 -12.73 2.66 -16.80
C ALA A 88 -12.23 4.05 -17.23
N CYS A 89 -11.05 4.47 -16.76
CA CYS A 89 -10.38 5.71 -17.10
C CYS A 89 -9.30 5.55 -18.18
N GLY A 90 -9.24 4.40 -18.86
CA GLY A 90 -8.26 4.15 -19.94
C GLY A 90 -6.83 3.91 -19.45
N TRP A 91 -6.69 3.29 -18.28
CA TRP A 91 -5.41 2.80 -17.76
C TRP A 91 -5.41 1.27 -17.71
N ASP A 92 -4.36 0.65 -18.25
CA ASP A 92 -4.04 -0.73 -17.92
C ASP A 92 -3.50 -0.79 -16.48
N VAL A 93 -3.48 -1.98 -15.88
CA VAL A 93 -3.09 -2.16 -14.47
C VAL A 93 -2.15 -3.33 -14.31
N LEU A 94 -1.07 -3.10 -13.56
CA LEU A 94 -0.15 -4.12 -13.06
C LEU A 94 -0.27 -4.19 -11.54
N ALA A 95 -1.01 -5.17 -11.02
CA ALA A 95 -1.13 -5.39 -9.59
C ALA A 95 -0.14 -6.48 -9.17
N TRP A 96 0.84 -6.13 -8.34
CA TRP A 96 1.86 -7.08 -7.90
C TRP A 96 1.58 -7.60 -6.49
N ASN A 97 2.03 -8.81 -6.22
CA ASN A 97 1.97 -9.43 -4.90
C ASN A 97 3.32 -9.32 -4.24
N PHE A 98 3.32 -8.88 -2.99
CA PHE A 98 4.51 -8.96 -2.15
C PHE A 98 4.91 -10.43 -1.97
N ARG A 99 6.19 -10.66 -1.67
CA ARG A 99 6.72 -11.98 -1.31
C ARG A 99 5.79 -12.68 -0.32
N SER A 100 5.47 -13.95 -0.52
CA SER A 100 4.53 -14.77 0.30
C SER A 100 3.04 -14.40 0.25
N CYS A 101 2.62 -13.43 -0.56
CA CYS A 101 1.23 -12.94 -0.58
C CYS A 101 0.40 -13.45 -1.76
N SER A 102 1.00 -14.07 -2.77
CA SER A 102 0.29 -14.59 -3.96
C SER A 102 -0.42 -15.93 -3.75
N GLY A 103 -0.29 -16.53 -2.56
CA GLY A 103 -0.78 -17.88 -2.24
C GLY A 103 0.32 -18.94 -2.24
N GLU A 104 1.53 -18.59 -2.68
CA GLU A 104 2.73 -19.41 -2.58
C GLU A 104 3.75 -18.74 -1.65
N MET A 105 4.41 -19.54 -0.79
CA MET A 105 5.48 -19.03 0.06
C MET A 105 6.70 -18.70 -0.80
N ASN A 106 7.27 -17.51 -0.61
CA ASN A 106 8.47 -17.10 -1.35
C ASN A 106 9.68 -17.97 -0.96
N ARG A 107 10.71 -18.00 -1.80
CA ARG A 107 11.87 -18.90 -1.64
C ARG A 107 12.79 -18.43 -0.53
N GLN A 108 13.15 -17.14 -0.49
CA GLN A 108 14.14 -16.65 0.47
C GLN A 108 13.58 -16.61 1.90
N PRO A 109 14.44 -16.64 2.94
CA PRO A 109 13.97 -16.56 4.33
C PRO A 109 13.27 -15.23 4.65
N CYS A 110 13.72 -14.14 4.03
CA CYS A 110 13.13 -12.83 4.18
C CYS A 110 11.72 -12.79 3.57
N PHE A 111 10.87 -11.93 4.10
CA PHE A 111 9.54 -11.67 3.56
C PHE A 111 9.57 -10.35 2.77
N TYR A 112 8.42 -9.68 2.68
CA TYR A 112 8.37 -8.26 2.37
C TYR A 112 8.39 -7.45 3.67
N HIS A 113 8.71 -6.17 3.59
CA HIS A 113 8.59 -5.22 4.69
C HIS A 113 8.17 -3.84 4.16
N SER A 114 7.90 -2.90 5.07
CA SER A 114 7.38 -1.56 4.72
C SER A 114 8.35 -0.71 3.88
N GLY A 115 9.61 -1.13 3.75
CA GLY A 115 10.64 -0.46 2.98
C GLY A 115 11.17 -1.29 1.81
N SER A 116 10.43 -2.31 1.34
CA SER A 116 10.83 -3.14 0.18
C SER A 116 10.69 -2.39 -1.16
N SER A 117 11.32 -1.22 -1.27
CA SER A 117 11.34 -0.39 -2.48
C SER A 117 12.12 -1.04 -3.63
N ASP A 118 13.09 -1.92 -3.32
CA ASP A 118 13.83 -2.69 -4.33
C ASP A 118 12.91 -3.65 -5.10
N ASP A 119 12.02 -4.37 -4.41
CA ASP A 119 11.02 -5.23 -5.06
C ASP A 119 10.08 -4.40 -5.94
N LEU A 120 9.61 -3.24 -5.46
CA LEU A 120 8.82 -2.32 -6.29
C LEU A 120 9.61 -1.80 -7.50
N SER A 121 10.92 -1.57 -7.35
CA SER A 121 11.77 -1.17 -8.46
C SER A 121 11.80 -2.21 -9.56
N LEU A 122 11.94 -3.49 -9.22
CA LEU A 122 11.92 -4.57 -10.20
C LEU A 122 10.58 -4.63 -10.96
N VAL A 123 9.47 -4.43 -10.25
CA VAL A 123 8.13 -4.38 -10.87
C VAL A 123 8.01 -3.18 -11.81
N VAL A 124 8.50 -2.01 -11.42
CA VAL A 124 8.47 -0.82 -12.27
C VAL A 124 9.39 -0.96 -13.47
N GLU A 125 10.60 -1.52 -13.30
CA GLU A 125 11.52 -1.82 -14.41
C GLU A 125 10.90 -2.81 -15.39
N ARG A 126 10.22 -3.84 -14.88
CA ARG A 126 9.46 -4.79 -15.71
C ARG A 126 8.34 -4.11 -16.49
N ALA A 127 7.60 -3.18 -15.87
CA ALA A 127 6.59 -2.37 -16.54
C ALA A 127 7.18 -1.45 -17.62
N LEU A 128 8.32 -0.82 -17.34
CA LEU A 128 9.03 0.06 -18.27
C LEU A 128 9.59 -0.70 -19.47
N ALA A 129 9.89 -1.99 -19.31
CA ALA A 129 10.37 -2.89 -20.36
C ALA A 129 9.29 -3.28 -21.39
N GLU A 130 8.00 -3.09 -21.10
CA GLU A 130 6.89 -3.26 -22.07
C GLU A 130 6.88 -2.17 -23.16
N SER A 131 7.88 -1.29 -23.21
CA SER A 131 8.02 -0.24 -24.22
C SER A 131 7.92 -0.81 -25.66
N PRO A 132 7.14 -0.17 -26.56
CA PRO A 132 6.53 1.15 -26.43
C PRO A 132 5.09 1.14 -25.89
N ALA A 133 4.63 0.05 -25.26
CA ALA A 133 3.23 -0.08 -24.84
C ALA A 133 2.79 1.02 -23.85
N TYR A 134 3.68 1.49 -22.98
CA TYR A 134 3.36 2.49 -21.96
C TYR A 134 4.23 3.75 -22.04
N ASP A 135 3.61 4.90 -22.29
CA ASP A 135 4.23 6.23 -22.31
C ASP A 135 3.98 7.04 -21.02
N SER A 136 3.02 6.57 -20.21
CA SER A 136 2.65 7.12 -18.91
C SER A 136 2.42 6.01 -17.89
N ILE A 137 3.19 6.02 -16.81
CA ILE A 137 3.07 5.09 -15.69
C ILE A 137 2.75 5.90 -14.43
N ALA A 138 1.80 5.41 -13.65
CA ALA A 138 1.49 5.93 -12.33
C ALA A 138 1.63 4.81 -11.30
N LEU A 139 1.90 5.19 -10.05
CA LEU A 139 1.97 4.26 -8.92
C LEU A 139 0.77 4.46 -7.99
N GLY A 140 0.13 3.36 -7.59
CA GLY A 140 -0.93 3.37 -6.59
C GLY A 140 -0.60 2.45 -5.43
N GLY A 141 -1.04 2.82 -4.23
CA GLY A 141 -0.74 2.02 -3.05
C GLY A 141 -1.72 2.22 -1.91
N PHE A 142 -2.00 1.14 -1.18
CA PHE A 142 -2.87 1.17 -0.01
C PHE A 142 -2.10 0.74 1.23
N SER A 143 -2.30 1.47 2.33
CA SER A 143 -1.67 1.17 3.61
C SER A 143 -0.15 1.03 3.44
N MET A 144 0.42 -0.08 3.89
CA MET A 144 1.85 -0.37 3.75
C MET A 144 2.35 -0.30 2.28
N GLY A 145 1.55 -0.68 1.28
CA GLY A 145 1.93 -0.53 -0.13
C GLY A 145 2.03 0.93 -0.58
N GLY A 146 1.25 1.82 0.04
CA GLY A 146 1.42 3.25 -0.10
C GLY A 146 2.73 3.75 0.50
N ASN A 147 3.15 3.19 1.64
CA ASN A 147 4.43 3.53 2.26
C ASN A 147 5.60 3.10 1.36
N VAL A 148 5.61 1.85 0.89
CA VAL A 148 6.61 1.33 -0.07
C VAL A 148 6.68 2.20 -1.31
N THR A 149 5.52 2.63 -1.85
CA THR A 149 5.45 3.52 -3.02
C THR A 149 6.13 4.87 -2.77
N LEU A 150 5.86 5.50 -1.62
CA LEU A 150 6.47 6.78 -1.26
C LEU A 150 7.97 6.67 -0.98
N VAL A 151 8.41 5.57 -0.33
CA VAL A 151 9.84 5.26 -0.11
C VAL A 151 10.54 5.16 -1.47
N TYR A 152 10.03 4.32 -2.38
CA TYR A 152 10.57 4.16 -3.74
C TYR A 152 10.73 5.49 -4.48
N LEU A 153 9.67 6.32 -4.49
CA LEU A 153 9.70 7.62 -5.17
C LEU A 153 10.74 8.57 -4.55
N GLY A 154 10.88 8.56 -3.23
CA GLY A 154 11.84 9.40 -2.53
C GLY A 154 13.29 8.94 -2.71
N GLU A 155 13.54 7.64 -2.68
CA GLU A 155 14.87 7.05 -2.90
C GLU A 155 15.36 7.23 -4.32
N ARG A 156 14.49 6.97 -5.32
CA ARG A 156 14.82 7.19 -6.73
C ARG A 156 15.04 8.66 -7.03
N GLY A 157 14.20 9.53 -6.47
CA GLY A 157 14.35 10.97 -6.57
C GLY A 157 14.64 11.45 -8.01
N ALA A 158 15.83 11.99 -8.24
CA ALA A 158 16.23 12.51 -9.55
C ALA A 158 16.52 11.43 -10.62
N SER A 159 16.72 10.17 -10.23
CA SER A 159 16.95 9.05 -11.15
C SER A 159 15.67 8.34 -11.60
N LEU A 160 14.49 8.87 -11.23
CA LEU A 160 13.21 8.29 -11.59
C LEU A 160 12.98 8.40 -13.12
N ASP A 161 12.51 7.32 -13.76
CA ASP A 161 12.21 7.34 -15.21
C ASP A 161 11.11 8.38 -15.51
N PRO A 162 11.29 9.24 -16.53
CA PRO A 162 10.33 10.31 -16.84
C PRO A 162 8.95 9.83 -17.28
N ARG A 163 8.78 8.54 -17.63
CA ARG A 163 7.47 7.94 -17.89
C ARG A 163 6.65 7.78 -16.61
N ILE A 164 7.27 7.78 -15.43
CA ILE A 164 6.56 7.73 -14.15
C ILE A 164 6.02 9.14 -13.87
N ARG A 165 4.71 9.34 -14.06
CA ARG A 165 4.07 10.67 -14.02
C ARG A 165 3.57 11.09 -12.66
N GLY A 166 3.29 10.15 -11.76
CA GLY A 166 2.86 10.47 -10.40
C GLY A 166 2.36 9.27 -9.62
N ALA A 167 1.84 9.54 -8.42
CA ALA A 167 1.32 8.50 -7.55
C ALA A 167 0.09 8.92 -6.72
N ALA A 168 -0.78 7.96 -6.41
CA ALA A 168 -1.91 8.16 -5.51
C ALA A 168 -1.97 7.05 -4.45
N VAL A 169 -1.85 7.42 -3.17
CA VAL A 169 -1.73 6.46 -2.07
C VAL A 169 -2.71 6.76 -0.93
N PHE A 170 -3.21 5.71 -0.29
CA PHE A 170 -4.34 5.79 0.66
C PHE A 170 -4.06 5.08 1.99
N SER A 171 -4.50 5.68 3.09
CA SER A 171 -4.38 5.14 4.46
C SER A 171 -2.94 4.74 4.82
N VAL A 172 -1.98 5.56 4.40
CA VAL A 172 -0.55 5.28 4.47
C VAL A 172 0.00 5.50 5.88
N PRO A 173 0.61 4.49 6.52
CA PRO A 173 1.32 4.66 7.78
C PRO A 173 2.66 5.34 7.54
N CYS A 174 2.65 6.66 7.26
CA CYS A 174 3.89 7.39 6.95
C CYS A 174 4.88 7.37 8.12
N ASP A 175 4.38 7.32 9.36
CA ASP A 175 5.15 7.01 10.58
C ASP A 175 4.81 5.57 11.02
N LEU A 176 5.70 4.63 10.68
CA LEU A 176 5.51 3.21 11.00
C LEU A 176 5.52 2.96 12.51
N ALA A 177 6.40 3.65 13.25
CA ALA A 177 6.52 3.44 14.69
C ALA A 177 5.27 3.95 15.41
N GLY A 178 4.74 5.11 15.00
CA GLY A 178 3.45 5.61 15.47
C GLY A 178 2.32 4.63 15.19
N SER A 179 2.19 4.16 13.95
CA SER A 179 1.14 3.22 13.56
C SER A 179 1.23 1.85 14.25
N ALA A 180 2.44 1.30 14.43
CA ALA A 180 2.64 0.05 15.17
C ALA A 180 2.18 0.18 16.63
N ARG A 181 2.50 1.29 17.29
CA ARG A 181 2.07 1.57 18.67
C ARG A 181 0.57 1.85 18.77
N GLU A 182 -0.03 2.49 17.77
CA GLU A 182 -1.49 2.72 17.71
C GLU A 182 -2.26 1.39 17.59
N LEU A 183 -1.79 0.49 16.72
CA LEU A 183 -2.37 -0.83 16.55
C LEU A 183 -2.22 -1.72 17.79
N ALA A 184 -1.16 -1.52 18.58
CA ALA A 184 -0.95 -2.26 19.83
C ALA A 184 -1.93 -1.85 20.96
N LYS A 185 -2.68 -0.75 20.81
CA LYS A 185 -3.64 -0.31 21.83
C LYS A 185 -4.82 -1.29 21.97
N PRO A 186 -5.44 -1.40 23.17
CA PRO A 186 -6.56 -2.32 23.41
C PRO A 186 -7.75 -2.15 22.45
N GLY A 187 -8.04 -0.91 22.01
CA GLY A 187 -9.12 -0.63 21.05
C GLY A 187 -8.90 -1.25 19.66
N ASN A 188 -7.64 -1.53 19.30
CA ASN A 188 -7.26 -2.12 18.02
C ASN A 188 -6.91 -3.61 18.12
N ARG A 189 -7.14 -4.24 19.28
CA ARG A 189 -6.79 -5.65 19.54
C ARG A 189 -7.37 -6.61 18.50
N PHE A 190 -8.54 -6.32 17.96
CA PHE A 190 -9.15 -7.10 16.88
C PHE A 190 -8.25 -7.15 15.63
N TYR A 191 -7.77 -5.99 15.16
CA TYR A 191 -6.89 -5.90 14.00
C TYR A 191 -5.51 -6.52 14.29
N MET A 192 -4.92 -6.17 15.44
CA MET A 192 -3.62 -6.69 15.83
C MET A 192 -3.63 -8.22 15.91
N SER A 193 -4.65 -8.82 16.55
CA SER A 193 -4.77 -10.28 16.63
C SER A 193 -4.85 -10.91 15.25
N ARG A 194 -5.70 -10.36 14.36
CA ARG A 194 -5.86 -10.87 12.99
C ARG A 194 -4.53 -10.85 12.23
N PHE A 195 -3.80 -9.74 12.24
CA PHE A 195 -2.50 -9.65 11.56
C PHE A 195 -1.48 -10.62 12.18
N MET A 196 -1.40 -10.68 13.51
CA MET A 196 -0.51 -11.61 14.17
C MET A 196 -0.85 -13.06 13.83
N ASP A 197 -2.13 -13.43 13.69
CA ASP A 197 -2.52 -14.78 13.29
C ASP A 197 -2.04 -15.12 11.87
N GLU A 198 -2.21 -14.20 10.91
CA GLU A 198 -1.72 -14.35 9.53
C GLU A 198 -0.17 -14.45 9.49
N LEU A 199 0.52 -13.59 10.23
CA LEU A 199 1.99 -13.59 10.32
C LEU A 199 2.53 -14.87 10.98
N ARG A 200 1.87 -15.40 12.02
CA ARG A 200 2.28 -16.66 12.65
C ARG A 200 2.20 -17.85 11.69
N VAL A 201 1.18 -17.90 10.84
CA VAL A 201 1.06 -18.93 9.80
C VAL A 201 2.28 -18.87 8.87
N LYS A 202 2.68 -17.67 8.44
CA LYS A 202 3.84 -17.49 7.56
C LYS A 202 5.16 -17.86 8.23
N ILE A 203 5.35 -17.50 9.49
CA ILE A 203 6.55 -17.89 10.26
C ILE A 203 6.64 -19.41 10.37
N ARG A 204 5.55 -20.10 10.67
CA ARG A 204 5.55 -21.58 10.75
C ARG A 204 5.91 -22.22 9.42
N ALA A 205 5.30 -21.75 8.33
CA ALA A 205 5.61 -22.24 6.99
C ALA A 205 7.07 -21.96 6.60
N LYS A 206 7.64 -20.82 6.99
CA LYS A 206 9.04 -20.50 6.71
C LYS A 206 10.02 -21.26 7.63
N HIS A 207 9.64 -21.55 8.88
CA HIS A 207 10.41 -22.40 9.77
C HIS A 207 10.58 -23.82 9.22
N GLU A 208 9.56 -24.38 8.57
CA GLU A 208 9.68 -25.70 7.91
C GLU A 208 10.79 -25.72 6.84
N LEU A 209 11.05 -24.58 6.19
CA LEU A 209 12.09 -24.41 5.17
C LEU A 209 13.45 -24.02 5.77
N TYR A 210 13.43 -23.24 6.85
CA TYR A 210 14.61 -22.63 7.47
C TYR A 210 14.58 -22.75 9.01
N PRO A 211 14.60 -23.98 9.58
CA PRO A 211 14.35 -24.18 10.99
C PRO A 211 15.40 -23.54 11.90
N ASP A 212 16.66 -23.47 11.44
CA ASP A 212 17.77 -22.88 12.19
C ASP A 212 17.77 -21.35 12.17
N LEU A 213 17.15 -20.74 11.14
CA LEU A 213 17.13 -19.27 10.98
C LEU A 213 15.86 -18.64 11.53
N ILE A 214 14.75 -19.38 11.55
CA ILE A 214 13.43 -18.86 11.91
C ILE A 214 12.91 -19.62 13.12
N PRO A 215 13.32 -19.23 14.34
CA PRO A 215 12.88 -19.87 15.57
C PRO A 215 11.36 -19.75 15.77
N LEU A 216 10.71 -20.77 16.35
CA LEU A 216 9.30 -20.71 16.75
C LEU A 216 9.13 -20.30 18.23
N GLU A 217 10.23 -20.14 18.94
CA GLU A 217 10.30 -19.79 20.35
C GLU A 217 9.55 -18.48 20.60
N GLY A 218 8.50 -18.55 21.42
CA GLY A 218 7.72 -17.38 21.82
C GLY A 218 6.72 -16.88 20.78
N LEU A 219 6.66 -17.45 19.57
CA LEU A 219 5.77 -17.01 18.48
C LEU A 219 4.30 -16.87 18.92
N ASP A 220 3.76 -17.85 19.64
CA ASP A 220 2.36 -17.84 20.11
C ASP A 220 2.09 -16.85 21.25
N ARG A 221 3.15 -16.38 21.91
CA ARG A 221 3.04 -15.41 23.03
C ARG A 221 3.11 -13.97 22.55
N MET A 222 3.68 -13.71 21.37
CA MET A 222 3.75 -12.38 20.77
C MET A 222 2.34 -11.83 20.53
N LYS A 223 2.14 -10.56 20.86
CA LYS A 223 0.85 -9.87 20.73
C LYS A 223 0.93 -8.60 19.91
N THR A 224 2.14 -8.13 19.59
CA THR A 224 2.35 -6.83 18.95
C THR A 224 3.35 -6.92 17.81
N PHE A 225 3.26 -5.97 16.87
CA PHE A 225 4.28 -5.79 15.85
C PHE A 225 5.66 -5.48 16.43
N ALA A 226 5.74 -4.84 17.61
CA ALA A 226 7.03 -4.63 18.27
C ALA A 226 7.77 -5.94 18.51
N GLU A 227 7.08 -6.94 19.09
CA GLU A 227 7.67 -8.24 19.38
C GLU A 227 7.96 -9.04 18.10
N TYR A 228 7.04 -9.00 17.13
CA TYR A 228 7.20 -9.68 15.85
C TYR A 228 8.35 -9.12 15.02
N ASP A 229 8.38 -7.79 14.87
CA ASP A 229 9.38 -7.10 14.07
C ASP A 229 10.76 -7.22 14.71
N ASP A 230 10.87 -7.19 16.04
CA ASP A 230 12.16 -7.33 16.72
C ASP A 230 12.75 -8.74 16.53
N GLN A 231 11.92 -9.79 16.59
CA GLN A 231 12.38 -11.17 16.47
C GLN A 231 12.55 -11.65 15.02
N TYR A 232 11.73 -11.15 14.09
CA TYR A 232 11.70 -11.67 12.72
C TYR A 232 12.02 -10.60 11.68
N THR A 233 11.20 -9.55 11.55
CA THR A 233 11.34 -8.57 10.45
C THR A 233 12.71 -7.88 10.49
N ALA A 234 13.13 -7.38 11.64
CA ALA A 234 14.38 -6.67 11.79
C ALA A 234 15.60 -7.54 11.43
N PRO A 235 15.84 -8.70 12.08
CA PRO A 235 17.02 -9.50 11.78
C PRO A 235 16.99 -10.13 10.39
N LEU A 236 15.84 -10.56 9.87
CA LEU A 236 15.76 -11.15 8.52
C LEU A 236 16.06 -10.14 7.40
N HIS A 237 15.94 -8.85 7.70
CA HIS A 237 16.18 -7.77 6.75
C HIS A 237 17.39 -6.89 7.11
N GLY A 238 18.20 -7.29 8.09
CA GLY A 238 19.43 -6.59 8.46
C GLY A 238 19.21 -5.25 9.19
N PHE A 239 18.06 -5.07 9.84
CA PHE A 239 17.83 -3.97 10.79
C PHE A 239 18.30 -4.39 12.19
N ARG A 240 18.64 -3.39 13.02
CA ARG A 240 19.12 -3.66 14.39
C ARG A 240 18.02 -4.23 15.30
N ASP A 241 16.83 -3.64 15.22
CA ASP A 241 15.66 -3.90 16.06
C ASP A 241 14.40 -3.34 15.37
N ALA A 242 13.23 -3.55 15.99
CA ALA A 242 11.96 -3.04 15.45
C ALA A 242 11.95 -1.51 15.26
N GLU A 243 12.56 -0.75 16.18
CA GLU A 243 12.59 0.72 16.10
C GLU A 243 13.50 1.21 14.97
N ASP A 244 14.65 0.58 14.74
CA ASP A 244 15.53 0.84 13.60
C ASP A 244 14.81 0.54 12.28
N TYR A 245 14.10 -0.58 12.20
CA TYR A 245 13.29 -0.93 11.04
C TYR A 245 12.21 0.14 10.77
N TRP A 246 11.38 0.47 11.75
CA TRP A 246 10.32 1.46 11.57
C TRP A 246 10.88 2.84 11.22
N TYR A 247 11.98 3.24 11.85
CA TYR A 247 12.66 4.49 11.53
C TYR A 247 13.15 4.50 10.09
N ARG A 248 13.92 3.48 9.66
CA ARG A 248 14.53 3.44 8.33
C ARG A 248 13.51 3.26 7.21
N CYS A 249 12.36 2.67 7.48
CA CYS A 249 11.34 2.39 6.47
C CYS A 249 10.13 3.34 6.48
N SER A 250 10.06 4.32 7.38
CA SER A 250 8.97 5.31 7.42
C SER A 250 9.06 6.28 6.24
N SER A 251 7.99 6.34 5.42
CA SER A 251 7.98 7.17 4.20
C SER A 251 8.14 8.66 4.45
N THR A 252 7.80 9.19 5.64
CA THR A 252 8.04 10.60 6.02
C THR A 252 9.47 11.05 5.71
N ARG A 253 10.45 10.16 5.91
CA ARG A 253 11.88 10.45 5.68
C ARG A 253 12.26 10.63 4.21
N PHE A 254 11.45 10.08 3.31
CA PHE A 254 11.75 10.00 1.89
C PHE A 254 10.98 11.06 1.09
N LEU A 255 9.99 11.72 1.69
CA LEU A 255 9.13 12.71 1.01
C LEU A 255 9.91 13.90 0.42
N GLY A 256 11.01 14.32 1.04
CA GLY A 256 11.89 15.37 0.49
C GLY A 256 12.56 14.97 -0.84
N GLY A 257 12.70 13.67 -1.10
CA GLY A 257 13.27 13.11 -2.34
C GLY A 257 12.30 13.04 -3.50
N VAL A 258 10.98 13.03 -3.26
CA VAL A 258 9.96 12.84 -4.30
C VAL A 258 10.05 13.93 -5.37
N ARG A 259 10.08 13.52 -6.65
CA ARG A 259 10.24 14.41 -7.83
C ARG A 259 9.04 14.47 -8.78
N VAL A 260 8.01 13.67 -8.54
CA VAL A 260 6.76 13.65 -9.32
C VAL A 260 5.56 14.01 -8.44
N PRO A 261 4.45 14.49 -9.01
CA PRO A 261 3.21 14.70 -8.28
C PRO A 261 2.77 13.45 -7.50
N ALA A 262 2.52 13.59 -6.20
CA ALA A 262 2.06 12.50 -5.35
C ALA A 262 0.89 12.94 -4.46
N LEU A 263 -0.19 12.17 -4.47
CA LEU A 263 -1.34 12.36 -3.59
C LEU A 263 -1.28 11.35 -2.44
N ILE A 264 -1.30 11.86 -1.21
CA ILE A 264 -1.46 11.08 0.01
C ILE A 264 -2.85 11.37 0.58
N VAL A 265 -3.68 10.34 0.77
CA VAL A 265 -5.01 10.46 1.34
C VAL A 265 -5.14 9.63 2.61
N ASN A 266 -5.14 10.29 3.76
CA ASN A 266 -5.24 9.65 5.07
C ASN A 266 -6.43 10.21 5.83
N ALA A 267 -7.41 9.38 6.18
CA ALA A 267 -8.57 9.84 6.92
C ALA A 267 -8.18 10.27 8.34
N ALA A 268 -8.82 11.32 8.87
CA ALA A 268 -8.58 11.80 10.23
C ALA A 268 -9.07 10.82 11.31
N ASP A 269 -10.01 9.94 10.96
CA ASP A 269 -10.56 8.91 11.84
C ASP A 269 -9.93 7.53 11.62
N ASP A 270 -8.86 7.43 10.82
CA ASP A 270 -8.20 6.15 10.54
C ASP A 270 -7.69 5.51 11.85
N PRO A 271 -8.17 4.32 12.25
CA PRO A 271 -7.84 3.71 13.53
C PRO A 271 -6.38 3.24 13.63
N PHE A 272 -5.62 3.23 12.53
CA PHE A 272 -4.24 2.72 12.49
C PHE A 272 -3.22 3.85 12.46
N LEU A 273 -3.64 5.08 12.18
CA LEU A 273 -2.75 6.21 11.95
C LEU A 273 -2.65 7.09 13.19
N THR A 274 -1.48 7.71 13.35
CA THR A 274 -1.21 8.69 14.41
C THR A 274 -0.92 10.05 13.80
N PRO A 275 -0.81 11.14 14.59
CA PRO A 275 -0.42 12.45 14.07
C PRO A 275 0.86 12.43 13.20
N GLY A 276 1.82 11.52 13.47
CA GLY A 276 3.03 11.36 12.66
C GLY A 276 2.78 10.85 11.24
N SER A 277 1.64 10.20 10.98
CA SER A 277 1.24 9.71 9.66
C SER A 277 0.60 10.80 8.77
N TYR A 278 0.54 12.05 9.24
CA TYR A 278 0.06 13.21 8.48
C TYR A 278 1.22 14.19 8.27
N PRO A 279 2.03 14.01 7.20
CA PRO A 279 3.31 14.69 7.00
C PRO A 279 3.13 16.15 6.55
N HIS A 280 2.51 16.97 7.41
CA HIS A 280 2.21 18.37 7.09
C HIS A 280 3.47 19.19 6.87
N ALA A 281 4.55 18.94 7.63
CA ALA A 281 5.80 19.68 7.48
C ALA A 281 6.50 19.33 6.16
N GLU A 282 6.61 18.04 5.85
CA GLU A 282 7.27 17.55 4.64
C GLU A 282 6.52 17.98 3.37
N VAL A 283 5.19 18.04 3.42
CA VAL A 283 4.34 18.53 2.32
C VAL A 283 4.50 20.04 2.11
N MET A 284 4.73 20.81 3.17
CA MET A 284 5.04 22.25 3.04
C MET A 284 6.37 22.48 2.33
N ASP A 285 7.35 21.60 2.53
CA ASP A 285 8.68 21.68 1.93
C ASP A 285 8.74 21.11 0.50
N ASN A 286 7.79 20.25 0.10
CA ASN A 286 7.72 19.66 -1.24
C ASN A 286 6.33 19.81 -1.87
N HIS A 287 6.13 20.89 -2.63
CA HIS A 287 4.86 21.20 -3.31
C HIS A 287 4.40 20.19 -4.38
N ARG A 288 5.21 19.17 -4.70
CA ARG A 288 4.77 18.06 -5.55
C ARG A 288 3.87 17.08 -4.79
N ILE A 289 3.91 17.11 -3.47
CA ILE A 289 3.11 16.24 -2.62
C ILE A 289 1.86 16.99 -2.20
N ARG A 290 0.70 16.34 -2.34
CA ARG A 290 -0.58 16.82 -1.85
C ARG A 290 -1.06 15.87 -0.77
N LEU A 291 -1.32 16.39 0.43
CA LEU A 291 -1.96 15.65 1.51
C LEU A 291 -3.43 16.02 1.60
N GLU A 292 -4.30 15.01 1.58
CA GLU A 292 -5.73 15.15 1.85
C GLU A 292 -6.11 14.38 3.11
N VAL A 293 -6.75 15.09 4.03
CA VAL A 293 -7.17 14.54 5.32
C VAL A 293 -8.69 14.62 5.45
N PRO A 294 -9.46 13.76 4.74
CA PRO A 294 -10.90 13.74 4.92
C PRO A 294 -11.23 13.36 6.36
N ARG A 295 -12.31 13.94 6.90
CA ARG A 295 -12.72 13.72 8.30
C ARG A 295 -13.01 12.25 8.60
N TYR A 296 -13.55 11.55 7.61
CA TYR A 296 -13.94 10.16 7.71
C TYR A 296 -13.27 9.35 6.61
N GLY A 297 -13.20 8.05 6.80
CA GLY A 297 -12.66 7.13 5.79
C GLY A 297 -12.24 5.80 6.39
N GLY A 298 -11.99 5.74 7.70
CA GLY A 298 -11.41 4.56 8.33
C GLY A 298 -10.08 4.19 7.68
N HIS A 299 -9.63 2.95 7.90
CA HIS A 299 -8.43 2.40 7.26
C HIS A 299 -8.82 1.69 5.96
N VAL A 300 -8.46 2.25 4.80
CA VAL A 300 -8.78 1.69 3.48
C VAL A 300 -10.30 1.50 3.28
N GLY A 301 -11.12 2.30 3.98
CA GLY A 301 -12.57 2.19 3.97
C GLY A 301 -13.22 2.95 2.82
N PHE A 302 -13.25 4.29 2.96
CA PHE A 302 -13.76 5.26 1.96
C PHE A 302 -15.11 4.88 1.30
N VAL A 303 -15.99 4.22 2.06
CA VAL A 303 -17.31 3.72 1.62
C VAL A 303 -18.38 4.81 1.62
N GLY A 304 -19.19 4.85 0.57
CA GLY A 304 -20.52 5.45 0.60
C GLY A 304 -20.66 6.84 -0.04
N ASP A 305 -19.76 7.14 -0.96
CA ASP A 305 -19.99 8.08 -2.06
C ASP A 305 -19.74 7.32 -3.37
N GLU A 306 -20.60 6.30 -3.62
CA GLU A 306 -20.43 5.41 -4.76
C GLU A 306 -20.70 6.17 -6.06
N ARG A 307 -19.62 6.50 -6.79
CA ARG A 307 -19.69 7.23 -8.06
C ARG A 307 -19.55 6.23 -9.19
N ASN A 308 -20.67 5.87 -9.82
CA ASN A 308 -20.72 4.82 -10.85
C ASN A 308 -20.21 3.44 -10.33
N GLY A 309 -20.55 3.07 -9.09
CA GLY A 309 -20.13 1.81 -8.47
C GLY A 309 -18.69 1.77 -7.94
N GLN A 310 -17.95 2.89 -8.04
CA GLN A 310 -16.62 3.04 -7.48
C GLN A 310 -16.69 3.61 -6.07
N TYR A 311 -15.80 3.18 -5.17
CA TYR A 311 -15.61 3.86 -3.90
C TYR A 311 -14.90 5.19 -4.09
N TRP A 312 -15.02 6.09 -3.12
CA TRP A 312 -14.48 7.44 -3.26
C TRP A 312 -12.96 7.46 -3.44
N SER A 313 -12.23 6.54 -2.79
CA SER A 313 -10.77 6.43 -2.95
C SER A 313 -10.37 6.18 -4.40
N GLU A 314 -11.10 5.32 -5.10
CA GLU A 314 -10.85 4.94 -6.49
C GLU A 314 -11.12 6.11 -7.43
N TRP A 315 -12.30 6.72 -7.30
CA TRP A 315 -12.66 7.92 -8.04
C TRP A 315 -11.62 9.03 -7.80
N ARG A 316 -11.24 9.26 -6.54
CA ARG A 316 -10.31 10.32 -6.16
C ARG A 316 -8.91 10.07 -6.72
N ALA A 317 -8.42 8.84 -6.68
CA ALA A 317 -7.15 8.46 -7.27
C ALA A 317 -7.13 8.76 -8.77
N MET A 318 -8.11 8.27 -9.51
CA MET A 318 -8.15 8.45 -10.97
C MET A 318 -8.29 9.93 -11.35
N ARG A 319 -9.13 10.69 -10.64
CA ARG A 319 -9.23 12.14 -10.84
C ARG A 319 -7.92 12.89 -10.60
N PHE A 320 -7.10 12.44 -9.65
CA PHE A 320 -5.77 13.00 -9.46
C PHE A 320 -4.86 12.65 -10.63
N LEU A 321 -4.77 11.37 -10.98
CA LEU A 321 -3.84 10.89 -12.01
C LEU A 321 -4.16 11.45 -13.39
N GLU A 322 -5.44 11.52 -13.78
CA GLU A 322 -5.89 12.15 -15.04
C GLU A 322 -5.60 13.67 -15.09
N SER A 323 -5.37 14.32 -13.94
CA SER A 323 -5.02 15.75 -13.89
C SER A 323 -3.53 16.02 -14.11
N LEU A 324 -2.71 14.97 -14.20
CA LEU A 324 -1.26 15.06 -14.42
C LEU A 324 -0.88 15.01 -15.91
N ASP A 325 -1.86 14.72 -16.77
CA ASP A 325 -1.71 14.59 -18.23
C ASP A 325 -1.72 15.94 -18.96
#